data_AF-A0A6M0BPJ9-F1
#
_entry.id   AF-A0A6M0BPJ9-F1
#
_cell.length_a   1.000
_cell.length_b   1.000
_cell.length_c   1.000
_cell.angle_alpha   90.00
_cell.angle_beta   90.00
_cell.angle_gamma   90.00
#
_symmetry.space_group_name_H-M   'P 1'
#
loop_
_entity.id
_entity.type
_entity.pdbx_description
1 polymer ?
#
loop_
_entity_poly.entity_id
_entity_poly.type
_entity_poly.pdbx_seq_one_letter_code
_entity_poly.pdbx_strand_id
1 'polypeptide(L)'
;MRDLTRGGLASALNEIALGANLGIHIDESLIPVKEDLQGACEILGFDPLYVANEGRFVVILPEQESQKGLEIMRSHSLGKDAGLIGKVTDENSSLVTMQSKIGATRVVDLLSGQQLPRIC
;
A
#
# COMPACT_ATOMS: atom_id res chain seq x y z
N MET A 1 5.89 3.45 -10.30
CA MET A 1 6.53 2.84 -9.12
C MET A 1 6.79 3.95 -8.12
N ARG A 2 6.68 3.67 -6.82
CA ARG A 2 6.92 4.64 -5.75
C ARG A 2 7.44 3.94 -4.50
N ASP A 3 8.46 4.49 -3.88
CA ASP A 3 8.96 4.06 -2.57
C ASP A 3 7.94 4.41 -1.46
N LEU A 4 7.89 3.60 -0.40
CA LEU A 4 6.89 3.75 0.67
C LEU A 4 7.44 4.51 1.88
N THR A 5 8.19 5.59 1.64
CA THR A 5 8.86 6.40 2.68
C THR A 5 7.82 7.22 3.46
N ARG A 6 7.87 8.55 3.48
CA ARG A 6 6.98 9.35 4.34
C ARG A 6 5.51 9.13 3.96
N GLY A 7 4.69 8.74 4.94
CA GLY A 7 3.25 8.47 4.76
C GLY A 7 2.93 7.06 4.23
N GLY A 8 3.95 6.22 4.04
CA GLY A 8 3.79 4.79 3.81
C GLY A 8 3.10 4.44 2.49
N LEU A 9 2.41 3.29 2.51
CA LEU A 9 1.64 2.79 1.38
C LEU A 9 0.46 3.71 1.03
N ALA A 10 -0.22 4.25 2.04
CA ALA A 10 -1.38 5.11 1.85
C ALA A 10 -1.02 6.36 1.04
N SER A 11 0.05 7.08 1.41
CA SER A 11 0.50 8.25 0.65
C SER A 11 0.96 7.89 -0.76
N ALA A 12 1.75 6.82 -0.92
CA ALA A 12 2.22 6.40 -2.24
C ALA A 12 1.06 6.09 -3.20
N LEU A 13 0.04 5.36 -2.74
CA LEU A 13 -1.13 5.02 -3.57
C LEU A 13 -1.97 6.26 -3.89
N ASN A 14 -2.20 7.15 -2.92
CA ASN A 14 -2.97 8.37 -3.14
C ASN A 14 -2.27 9.32 -4.12
N GLU A 15 -0.95 9.50 -4.01
CA GLU A 15 -0.16 10.28 -4.96
C GLU A 15 -0.30 9.74 -6.39
N ILE A 16 -0.25 8.41 -6.54
CA ILE A 16 -0.39 7.76 -7.85
C ILE A 16 -1.82 7.89 -8.39
N ALA A 17 -2.83 7.62 -7.58
CA ALA A 17 -4.24 7.72 -7.96
C ALA A 17 -4.58 9.15 -8.44
N LEU A 18 -4.16 10.15 -7.66
CA LEU A 18 -4.36 11.57 -7.98
C LEU A 18 -3.60 11.98 -9.25
N GLY A 19 -2.33 11.60 -9.36
CA GLY A 19 -1.49 11.95 -10.52
C GLY A 19 -1.95 11.31 -11.83
N ALA A 20 -2.57 10.12 -11.75
CA ALA A 20 -3.11 9.41 -12.91
C ALA A 20 -4.58 9.74 -13.23
N ASN A 21 -5.29 10.42 -12.31
CA ASN A 21 -6.75 10.59 -12.35
C ASN A 21 -7.52 9.26 -12.51
N LEU A 22 -7.08 8.23 -11.78
CA LEU A 22 -7.67 6.89 -11.76
C LEU A 22 -7.93 6.47 -10.32
N GLY A 23 -8.83 5.52 -10.12
CA GLY A 23 -9.06 4.89 -8.84
C GLY A 23 -8.06 3.75 -8.57
N ILE A 24 -7.82 3.46 -7.30
CA ILE A 24 -7.08 2.26 -6.88
C ILE A 24 -7.92 1.53 -5.84
N HIS A 25 -8.14 0.23 -6.06
CA HIS A 25 -8.80 -0.65 -5.11
C HIS A 25 -7.81 -1.68 -4.56
N ILE A 26 -7.61 -1.70 -3.24
CA ILE A 26 -6.74 -2.64 -2.55
C ILE A 26 -7.52 -3.55 -1.60
N ASP A 27 -6.97 -4.73 -1.32
CA ASP A 27 -7.51 -5.69 -0.36
C ASP A 27 -6.57 -5.76 0.84
N GLU A 28 -7.07 -5.41 2.02
CA GLU A 28 -6.33 -5.40 3.28
C GLU A 28 -5.70 -6.77 3.60
N SER A 29 -6.37 -7.87 3.22
CA SER A 29 -5.89 -9.23 3.49
C SER A 29 -4.68 -9.63 2.65
N LEU A 30 -4.45 -8.95 1.53
CA LEU A 30 -3.34 -9.22 0.61
C LEU A 30 -2.09 -8.40 0.93
N ILE A 31 -2.20 -7.39 1.81
CA ILE A 31 -1.08 -6.51 2.17
C ILE A 31 -0.14 -7.25 3.13
N PRO A 32 1.13 -7.50 2.75
CA PRO A 32 2.06 -8.22 3.60
C PRO A 32 2.50 -7.36 4.80
N VAL A 33 1.96 -7.67 5.98
CA VAL A 33 2.33 -7.06 7.26
C VAL A 33 2.83 -8.15 8.20
N LYS A 34 4.01 -7.96 8.81
CA LYS A 34 4.55 -8.89 9.80
C LYS A 34 3.72 -8.84 11.09
N GLU A 35 3.48 -9.97 11.73
CA GLU A 35 2.71 -10.05 12.98
C GLU A 35 3.28 -9.14 14.09
N ASP A 36 4.60 -9.11 14.28
CA ASP A 36 5.22 -8.24 15.28
C ASP A 36 4.99 -6.74 14.98
N LEU A 37 4.97 -6.35 13.71
CA LEU A 37 4.67 -4.98 13.29
C LEU A 37 3.19 -4.65 13.50
N GLN A 38 2.30 -5.59 13.16
CA GLN A 38 0.86 -5.47 13.38
C GLN A 38 0.56 -5.27 14.88
N GLY A 39 1.13 -6.12 15.75
CA GLY A 39 0.96 -6.01 17.19
C GLY A 39 1.52 -4.69 17.76
N ALA A 40 2.67 -4.23 17.26
CA ALA A 40 3.21 -2.92 17.65
C ALA A 40 2.29 -1.76 17.23
N CYS A 41 1.75 -1.79 16.01
CA CYS A 41 0.82 -0.78 15.52
C CYS A 41 -0.47 -0.74 16.35
N GLU A 42 -1.02 -1.91 16.71
CA GLU A 42 -2.22 -2.01 17.55
C GLU A 42 -2.01 -1.39 18.94
N ILE A 43 -0.89 -1.69 19.60
CA ILE A 43 -0.55 -1.14 20.92
C ILE A 43 -0.38 0.39 20.87
N LEU A 44 0.24 0.88 19.80
CA LEU A 44 0.58 2.30 19.65
C LEU A 44 -0.55 3.14 19.02
N GLY A 45 -1.62 2.51 18.55
CA GLY A 45 -2.71 3.19 17.84
C GLY A 45 -2.32 3.69 16.45
N PHE A 46 -1.39 3.01 15.78
CA PHE A 46 -0.98 3.31 14.41
C PHE A 46 -1.67 2.38 13.41
N ASP A 47 -1.88 2.91 12.21
CA ASP A 47 -2.27 2.11 11.04
C ASP A 47 -1.01 1.83 10.21
N PRO A 48 -0.65 0.56 9.97
CA PRO A 48 0.57 0.18 9.26
C PRO A 48 0.65 0.73 7.83
N LEU A 49 -0.48 1.07 7.20
CA LEU A 49 -0.50 1.66 5.86
C LEU A 49 0.20 3.02 5.80
N TYR A 50 0.28 3.72 6.92
CA TYR A 50 0.78 5.08 7.00
C TYR A 50 2.20 5.17 7.59
N VAL A 51 2.73 4.06 8.09
CA VAL A 51 4.07 3.99 8.66
C VAL A 51 5.10 4.02 7.53
N ALA A 52 6.15 4.82 7.71
CA ALA A 52 7.21 4.95 6.71
C ALA A 52 8.06 3.67 6.59
N ASN A 53 8.49 3.36 5.38
CA ASN A 53 9.34 2.21 5.05
C ASN A 53 10.63 2.65 4.34
N GLU A 54 11.76 2.09 4.76
CA GLU A 54 13.10 2.37 4.19
C GLU A 54 13.64 1.16 3.43
N GLY A 55 12.88 0.67 2.46
CA GLY A 55 13.23 -0.53 1.68
C GLY A 55 12.04 -1.27 1.07
N ARG A 56 10.89 -0.60 0.93
CA ARG A 56 9.68 -1.12 0.30
C ARG A 56 9.19 -0.14 -0.75
N PHE A 57 8.54 -0.66 -1.79
CA PHE A 57 7.97 0.12 -2.87
C PHE A 57 6.68 -0.51 -3.34
N VAL A 58 5.86 0.28 -4.03
CA VAL A 58 4.72 -0.17 -4.83
C VAL A 58 5.03 -0.02 -6.31
N VAL A 59 4.55 -0.96 -7.11
CA VAL A 59 4.65 -0.93 -8.57
C VAL A 59 3.25 -1.16 -9.17
N ILE A 60 2.93 -0.40 -10.21
CA ILE A 60 1.73 -0.60 -11.04
C ILE A 60 2.22 -1.18 -12.36
N LEU A 61 1.58 -2.26 -12.77
CA LEU A 61 1.90 -3.01 -13.99
C LEU A 61 0.61 -3.27 -14.78
N PRO A 62 0.69 -3.47 -16.10
CA PRO A 62 -0.39 -4.07 -16.86
C PRO A 62 -0.80 -5.41 -16.23
N GLU A 63 -2.09 -5.71 -16.21
CA GLU A 63 -2.64 -6.91 -15.55
C GLU A 63 -1.98 -8.20 -16.05
N GLN A 64 -1.74 -8.30 -17.37
CA GLN A 64 -1.08 -9.45 -17.99
C GLN A 64 0.39 -9.65 -17.57
N GLU A 65 1.06 -8.61 -17.08
CA GLU A 65 2.45 -8.67 -16.60
C GLU A 65 2.54 -8.80 -15.07
N SER A 66 1.42 -8.72 -14.35
CA SER A 66 1.39 -8.70 -12.88
C SER A 66 2.05 -9.92 -12.25
N GLN A 67 1.73 -11.12 -12.75
CA GLN A 67 2.26 -12.38 -12.24
C GLN A 67 3.77 -12.51 -12.50
N LYS A 68 4.21 -12.18 -13.72
CA LYS A 68 5.63 -12.18 -14.08
C LYS A 68 6.42 -11.18 -13.25
N GLY A 69 5.87 -9.97 -13.04
CA GLY A 69 6.47 -8.97 -12.17
C GLY A 69 6.61 -9.47 -10.73
N LEU A 70 5.57 -10.12 -10.20
CA LEU A 70 5.59 -10.71 -8.86
C LEU A 70 6.67 -11.80 -8.74
N GLU A 71 6.80 -12.68 -9.73
CA GLU A 71 7.83 -13.73 -9.75
C GLU A 71 9.25 -13.15 -9.74
N ILE A 72 9.49 -12.12 -10.56
CA ILE A 72 10.79 -11.42 -10.58
C ILE A 72 11.09 -10.82 -9.19
N MET A 73 10.13 -10.13 -8.58
CA MET A 73 10.31 -9.57 -7.23
C MET A 73 10.61 -10.65 -6.19
N ARG A 74 9.88 -11.76 -6.21
CA ARG A 74 10.06 -12.87 -5.26
C ARG A 74 11.34 -13.67 -5.48
N SER A 75 11.96 -13.61 -6.66
CA SER A 75 13.28 -14.23 -6.91
C SER A 75 14.42 -13.52 -6.17
N HIS A 76 14.21 -12.27 -5.73
CA HIS A 76 15.18 -11.52 -4.95
C HIS A 76 14.95 -11.73 -3.45
N SER A 77 16.00 -11.92 -2.67
CA SER A 77 15.92 -12.21 -1.23
C SER A 77 15.12 -11.17 -0.43
N LEU A 78 15.22 -9.88 -0.81
CA LEU A 78 14.48 -8.77 -0.20
C LEU A 78 13.01 -8.68 -0.65
N GLY A 79 12.64 -9.32 -1.76
CA GLY A 79 11.30 -9.26 -2.36
C GLY A 79 10.46 -10.53 -2.14
N LYS A 80 10.94 -11.48 -1.34
CA LYS A 80 10.26 -12.76 -1.06
C LYS A 80 8.81 -12.60 -0.58
N ASP A 81 8.52 -11.51 0.15
CA ASP A 81 7.20 -11.21 0.72
C ASP A 81 6.36 -10.31 -0.18
N ALA A 82 6.78 -10.03 -1.42
CA ALA A 82 6.00 -9.22 -2.35
C ALA A 82 4.63 -9.86 -2.61
N GLY A 83 3.60 -9.03 -2.80
CA GLY A 83 2.22 -9.46 -3.04
C GLY A 83 1.52 -8.56 -4.04
N LEU A 84 0.55 -9.13 -4.77
CA LEU A 84 -0.44 -8.35 -5.50
C LEU A 84 -1.50 -7.92 -4.50
N ILE A 85 -1.63 -6.62 -4.28
CA ILE A 85 -2.46 -6.07 -3.20
C ILE A 85 -3.75 -5.40 -3.69
N GLY A 86 -3.94 -5.28 -5.01
CA GLY A 86 -5.06 -4.53 -5.57
C GLY A 86 -4.95 -4.29 -7.07
N LYS A 87 -5.81 -3.40 -7.57
CA LYS A 87 -5.96 -3.07 -8.99
C LYS A 87 -6.26 -1.58 -9.19
N VAL A 88 -5.85 -1.06 -10.34
CA VAL A 88 -6.27 0.28 -10.82
C VAL A 88 -7.66 0.16 -11.44
N THR A 89 -8.50 1.17 -11.26
CA THR A 89 -9.90 1.19 -11.72
C THR A 89 -10.25 2.54 -12.35
N ASP A 90 -11.22 2.53 -13.26
CA ASP A 90 -11.82 3.78 -13.78
C ASP A 90 -12.89 4.36 -12.83
N GLU A 91 -13.35 3.56 -11.88
CA GLU A 91 -14.26 3.98 -10.80
C GLU A 91 -13.52 4.81 -9.74
N ASN A 92 -14.23 5.72 -9.06
CA ASN A 92 -13.69 6.50 -7.94
C ASN A 92 -12.36 7.20 -8.28
N SER A 93 -12.33 7.92 -9.41
CA SER A 93 -11.12 8.60 -9.90
C SER A 93 -10.46 9.45 -8.82
N SER A 94 -9.13 9.37 -8.73
CA SER A 94 -8.32 10.04 -7.70
C SER A 94 -8.55 9.57 -6.26
N LEU A 95 -9.24 8.43 -6.05
CA LEU A 95 -9.43 7.83 -4.73
C LEU A 95 -8.74 6.46 -4.61
N VAL A 96 -8.28 6.17 -3.40
CA VAL A 96 -7.86 4.84 -2.98
C VAL A 96 -8.94 4.25 -2.09
N THR A 97 -9.45 3.07 -2.45
CA THR A 97 -10.41 2.31 -1.65
C THR A 97 -9.77 1.02 -1.17
N MET A 98 -10.14 0.59 0.03
CA MET A 98 -9.67 -0.67 0.60
C MET A 98 -10.84 -1.52 1.07
N GLN A 99 -10.89 -2.77 0.62
CA GLN A 99 -11.71 -3.80 1.22
C GLN A 99 -11.02 -4.33 2.48
N SER A 100 -11.71 -4.29 3.61
CA SER A 100 -11.21 -4.81 4.88
C SER A 100 -11.32 -6.33 4.96
N LYS A 101 -10.63 -6.93 5.93
CA LYS A 101 -10.69 -8.38 6.20
C LYS A 101 -12.11 -8.92 6.47
N ILE A 102 -13.05 -8.06 6.84
CA ILE A 102 -14.46 -8.41 7.08
C ILE A 102 -15.38 -8.02 5.91
N GLY A 103 -14.83 -7.59 4.78
CA GLY A 103 -15.54 -7.32 3.53
C GLY A 103 -16.09 -5.89 3.39
N ALA A 104 -15.90 -5.02 4.39
CA ALA A 104 -16.34 -3.63 4.31
C ALA A 104 -15.35 -2.79 3.49
N THR A 105 -15.84 -1.90 2.63
CA THR A 105 -14.98 -1.01 1.84
C THR A 105 -14.91 0.38 2.49
N ARG A 106 -13.70 0.94 2.61
CA ARG A 106 -13.45 2.31 3.06
C ARG A 106 -12.52 3.07 2.12
N VAL A 107 -12.57 4.39 2.17
CA VAL A 107 -11.55 5.24 1.55
C VAL A 107 -10.28 5.20 2.41
N VAL A 108 -9.12 5.11 1.76
CA VAL A 108 -7.81 5.28 2.37
C VAL A 108 -7.35 6.70 2.04
N ASP A 109 -7.63 7.64 2.93
CA ASP A 109 -7.28 9.04 2.73
C ASP A 109 -5.80 9.32 3.00
N LEU A 110 -5.32 10.45 2.51
CA LEU A 110 -4.05 11.03 2.97
C LEU A 110 -4.16 11.40 4.45
N LEU A 111 -3.11 11.11 5.23
CA LEU A 111 -3.02 11.60 6.61
C LEU A 111 -2.97 13.12 6.64
N SER A 112 -3.77 13.73 7.53
CA SER A 112 -3.61 15.13 7.90
C SER A 112 -2.42 15.29 8.84
N GLY A 113 -1.23 15.49 8.26
CA GLY A 113 0.01 15.71 9.01
C GLY A 113 0.91 14.46 9.08
N GLN A 114 1.73 14.36 10.14
CA GLN A 114 2.69 13.27 10.32
C GLN A 114 2.33 12.43 11.55
N GLN A 115 2.26 11.09 11.37
CA GLN A 115 2.05 10.15 12.48
C GLN A 115 3.23 10.13 13.46
N LEU A 116 4.46 10.18 12.94
CA LEU A 116 5.69 10.05 13.72
C LEU A 116 6.60 11.26 13.46
N PRO A 117 6.74 12.19 14.43
CA PRO A 117 7.61 13.34 14.24
C PRO A 117 9.06 12.89 14.13
N ARG A 118 9.80 13.46 13.17
CA ARG A 118 11.21 13.12 12.87
C ARG A 118 11.43 11.69 12.40
N ILE A 119 10.40 11.05 11.83
CA ILE A 119 10.61 9.88 10.99
C ILE A 119 11.16 10.37 9.64
N CYS A 120 12.40 9.99 9.38
CA CYS A 120 13.21 10.21 8.17
C CYS A 120 13.36 11.68 7.74
#